data_AF-A0A2M9E5I7-F1
#
_entry.id   AF-A0A2M9E5I7-F1
#
_cell.length_a   1.000
_cell.length_b   1.000
_cell.length_c   1.000
_cell.angle_alpha   90.00
_cell.angle_beta   90.00
_cell.angle_gamma   90.00
#
_symmetry.space_group_name_H-M   'P 1'
#
loop_
_entity.id
_entity.type
_entity.pdbx_description
1 polymer ?
#
loop_
_entity_poly.entity_id
_entity_poly.type
_entity_poly.pdbx_seq_one_letter_code
_entity_poly.pdbx_strand_id
1 'polypeptide(L)'
;MDHTPAPEFPASLDWLNTTEPVRMAQLRGKVCALAFINAGSAWSTQRLNDLAHLHARHGERLNVIAVHVPKFEHERDARRAGRRLRRQKFEFPVAHDADWVAWQQFGIEAWPTVVLIDGDGRIRDRVVGEGPIRELDMRVSELIAGLVPRSRNTRPIELRRGGEPGLPLRFPVGIALSGGYLYVADSNHHRVLECDQGGRVLRQFGSGGPGFIDGPMELAAFNRPHGIAIERDALYIADSGNHAVRRIQLRTGDVDTVLGAGRPGTAQPGVVGDPRAVILDQPRAVALAGGHLYVACAGDNRVWDLDLGQRELSLLAGSGELDVVDGIGELAAFAEPVGLTAVQQVVYVTDAAGSAIRSINVRTRQVQTLVGQGVWEFGRADGERVDARLQQPQALALDPDSPRLWIADSGNDVLRMLRLGGGELATFELPRPLHGPSGLAVADGVVWIADTDAHAVLRLDTRDGTMSHVPIGE
;
A
#
# COMPACT_ATOMS: atom_id res chain seq x y z
N MET A 1 32.60 5.51 12.22
CA MET A 1 31.44 6.36 11.91
C MET A 1 31.91 7.40 10.92
N ASP A 2 31.20 7.52 9.81
CA ASP A 2 31.49 8.55 8.82
C ASP A 2 31.19 9.92 9.47
N HIS A 3 32.17 10.82 9.51
CA HIS A 3 32.04 12.17 10.07
C HIS A 3 32.04 13.24 8.96
N THR A 4 31.72 12.81 7.74
CA THR A 4 31.64 13.69 6.59
C THR A 4 30.52 14.71 6.78
N PRO A 5 30.77 15.97 6.37
CA PRO A 5 29.69 16.94 6.18
C PRO A 5 28.66 16.36 5.22
N ALA A 6 27.38 16.46 5.58
CA ALA A 6 26.31 16.07 4.68
C ALA A 6 26.32 17.02 3.46
N PRO A 7 26.28 16.47 2.23
CA PRO A 7 26.36 17.28 1.03
C PRO A 7 25.09 18.11 0.83
N GLU A 8 25.17 19.23 0.12
CA GLU A 8 24.01 20.10 -0.15
C GLU A 8 22.96 19.39 -1.01
N PHE A 9 21.68 19.71 -0.82
CA PHE A 9 20.62 19.13 -1.65
C PHE A 9 20.84 19.49 -3.14
N PRO A 10 20.73 18.52 -4.07
CA PRO A 10 20.82 18.82 -5.49
C PRO A 10 19.76 19.82 -5.94
N ALA A 11 20.14 20.73 -6.84
CA ALA A 11 19.20 21.69 -7.43
C ALA A 11 18.11 21.03 -8.30
N SER A 12 18.29 19.76 -8.67
CA SER A 12 17.33 18.96 -9.43
C SER A 12 16.17 18.42 -8.59
N LEU A 13 16.23 18.51 -7.25
CA LEU A 13 15.14 18.04 -6.39
C LEU A 13 13.88 18.90 -6.57
N ASP A 14 12.75 18.26 -6.87
CA ASP A 14 11.45 18.92 -6.84
C ASP A 14 10.85 18.82 -5.43
N TRP A 15 10.58 19.96 -4.80
CA TRP A 15 10.03 20.01 -3.46
C TRP A 15 8.51 20.02 -3.50
N LEU A 16 7.90 18.91 -3.09
CA LEU A 16 6.48 18.63 -3.33
C LEU A 16 5.54 19.40 -2.41
N ASN A 17 5.98 19.73 -1.20
CA ASN A 17 5.16 20.33 -0.16
C ASN A 17 5.83 21.49 0.59
N THR A 18 6.83 22.15 0.00
CA THR A 18 7.40 23.39 0.54
C THR A 18 7.13 24.59 -0.37
N THR A 19 7.26 25.80 0.17
CA THR A 19 7.14 27.04 -0.61
C THR A 19 8.43 27.36 -1.37
N GLU A 20 9.58 27.01 -0.79
CA GLU A 20 10.91 27.16 -1.38
C GLU A 20 11.73 25.88 -1.23
N PRO A 21 12.76 25.65 -2.09
CA PRO A 21 13.70 24.57 -1.91
C PRO A 21 14.41 24.63 -0.55
N VAL A 22 14.38 23.52 0.19
CA VAL A 22 15.09 23.41 1.47
C VAL A 22 16.58 23.28 1.22
N ARG A 23 17.39 23.92 2.07
CA ARG A 23 18.85 23.85 2.05
C ARG A 23 19.39 23.23 3.33
N MET A 24 20.51 22.53 3.25
CA MET A 24 21.17 21.92 4.40
C MET A 24 21.52 22.93 5.49
N ALA A 25 21.82 24.17 5.10
CA ALA A 25 22.05 25.26 6.04
C ALA A 25 20.86 25.49 6.99
N GLN A 26 19.61 25.35 6.53
CA GLN A 26 18.39 25.52 7.35
C GLN A 26 18.23 24.44 8.43
N LEU A 27 18.93 23.31 8.28
CA LEU A 27 18.83 22.17 9.20
C LEU A 27 19.78 22.29 10.40
N ARG A 28 20.78 23.21 10.32
CA ARG A 28 21.77 23.42 11.37
C ARG A 28 21.13 23.83 12.71
N GLY A 29 21.70 23.30 13.79
CA GLY A 29 21.22 23.50 15.16
C GLY A 29 20.13 22.51 15.61
N LYS A 30 19.75 21.56 14.75
CA LYS A 30 18.79 20.48 15.04
C LYS A 30 19.33 19.16 14.51
N VAL A 31 18.91 18.05 15.10
CA VAL A 31 19.13 16.74 14.48
C VAL A 31 18.23 16.63 13.27
N CYS A 32 18.71 16.02 12.19
CA CYS A 32 17.90 15.73 11.01
C CYS A 32 17.89 14.23 10.72
N ALA A 33 16.69 13.68 10.57
CA ALA A 33 16.44 12.39 9.96
C ALA A 33 16.06 12.60 8.49
N LEU A 34 17.01 12.32 7.59
CA LEU A 34 16.82 12.39 6.14
C LEU A 34 16.49 11.00 5.60
N ALA A 35 15.24 10.77 5.23
CA ALA A 35 14.73 9.48 4.82
C ALA A 35 14.65 9.36 3.29
N PHE A 36 15.42 8.45 2.71
CA PHE A 36 15.29 8.03 1.32
C PHE A 36 14.26 6.92 1.23
N ILE A 37 13.18 7.16 0.50
CA ILE A 37 11.99 6.32 0.47
C ILE A 37 11.51 6.11 -0.96
N ASN A 38 10.71 5.07 -1.16
CA ASN A 38 9.90 4.90 -2.36
C ASN A 38 8.41 4.93 -1.96
N ALA A 39 7.59 5.77 -2.61
CA ALA A 39 6.18 5.95 -2.22
C ALA A 39 5.32 4.71 -2.51
N GLY A 40 5.85 3.82 -3.36
CA GLY A 40 5.25 2.54 -3.68
C GLY A 40 5.40 1.48 -2.60
N SER A 41 6.39 1.61 -1.72
CA SER A 41 6.78 0.55 -0.80
C SER A 41 6.07 0.57 0.55
N ALA A 42 5.65 -0.61 1.01
CA ALA A 42 5.10 -0.85 2.34
C ALA A 42 6.10 -0.49 3.45
N TRP A 43 7.37 -0.87 3.32
CA TRP A 43 8.41 -0.57 4.29
C TRP A 43 8.72 0.93 4.39
N SER A 44 8.73 1.60 3.23
CA SER A 44 8.88 3.06 3.19
C SER A 44 7.72 3.77 3.88
N THR A 45 6.49 3.28 3.68
CA THR A 45 5.30 3.79 4.38
C THR A 45 5.43 3.63 5.89
N GLN A 46 5.84 2.46 6.38
CA GLN A 46 6.04 2.24 7.80
C GLN A 46 7.13 3.15 8.38
N ARG A 47 8.26 3.30 7.69
CA ARG A 47 9.33 4.19 8.13
C ARG A 47 8.90 5.65 8.21
N LEU A 48 8.08 6.12 7.27
CA LEU A 48 7.56 7.49 7.31
C LEU A 48 6.58 7.69 8.48
N ASN A 49 5.77 6.69 8.82
CA ASN A 49 4.92 6.71 10.02
C ASN A 49 5.76 6.79 11.31
N ASP A 50 6.83 5.99 11.41
CA ASP A 50 7.77 6.06 12.53
C ASP A 50 8.36 7.46 12.67
N LEU A 51 8.82 8.04 11.56
CA LEU A 51 9.41 9.38 11.55
C LEU A 51 8.40 10.47 11.89
N ALA A 52 7.14 10.35 11.47
CA ALA A 52 6.07 11.25 11.90
C ALA A 52 5.86 11.18 13.42
N HIS A 53 5.87 9.98 14.00
CA HIS A 53 5.79 9.79 15.45
C HIS A 53 6.99 10.42 16.17
N LEU A 54 8.21 10.20 15.69
CA LEU A 54 9.42 10.78 16.26
C LEU A 54 9.45 12.31 16.13
N HIS A 55 8.97 12.85 15.00
CA HIS A 55 8.85 14.29 14.80
C HIS A 55 7.90 14.92 15.82
N ALA A 56 6.73 14.32 16.03
CA ALA A 56 5.78 14.77 17.05
C ALA A 56 6.36 14.67 18.48
N ARG A 57 7.13 13.61 18.78
CA ARG A 57 7.75 13.38 20.08
C ARG A 57 8.89 14.35 20.40
N HIS A 58 9.76 14.64 19.44
CA HIS A 58 10.98 15.45 19.65
C HIS A 58 10.79 16.92 19.31
N GLY A 59 9.72 17.27 18.61
CA GLY A 59 9.33 18.63 18.26
C GLY A 59 10.44 19.37 17.51
N GLU A 60 10.71 20.61 17.92
CA GLU A 60 11.68 21.48 17.25
C GLU A 60 13.14 20.98 17.28
N ARG A 61 13.46 19.89 17.99
CA ARG A 61 14.81 19.32 18.06
C ARG A 61 15.13 18.36 16.92
N LEU A 62 14.10 17.87 16.22
CA LEU A 62 14.23 16.93 15.11
C LEU A 62 13.59 17.48 13.84
N ASN A 63 14.40 17.72 12.81
CA ASN A 63 13.93 17.86 11.45
C ASN A 63 13.73 16.47 10.85
N VAL A 64 12.61 16.25 10.16
CA VAL A 64 12.42 15.11 9.28
C VAL A 64 12.34 15.64 7.87
N ILE A 65 13.01 14.97 6.93
CA ILE A 65 12.89 15.24 5.50
C ILE A 65 12.76 13.90 4.79
N ALA A 66 11.79 13.76 3.90
CA ALA A 66 11.69 12.61 3.02
C ALA A 66 12.19 12.96 1.62
N VAL A 67 13.00 12.10 1.03
CA VAL A 67 13.43 12.16 -0.37
C VAL A 67 12.85 10.93 -1.06
N HIS A 68 11.83 11.16 -1.87
CA HIS A 68 11.24 10.13 -2.70
C HIS A 68 12.15 9.83 -3.88
N VAL A 69 12.52 8.56 -4.03
CA VAL A 69 13.30 8.08 -5.17
C VAL A 69 12.47 7.00 -5.89
N PRO A 70 12.17 7.20 -7.18
CA PRO A 70 11.31 6.30 -7.94
C PRO A 70 12.00 4.96 -8.23
N LYS A 71 11.24 3.88 -8.11
CA LYS A 71 11.61 2.55 -8.62
C LYS A 71 11.06 2.37 -10.03
N PHE A 72 9.79 2.73 -10.23
CA PHE A 72 9.08 2.54 -11.49
C PHE A 72 9.09 3.81 -12.35
N GLU A 73 8.97 3.65 -13.67
CA GLU A 73 9.01 4.78 -14.61
C GLU A 73 7.89 5.80 -14.35
N HIS A 74 6.66 5.33 -14.07
CA HIS A 74 5.55 6.23 -13.75
C HIS A 74 5.76 7.04 -12.46
N GLU A 75 6.63 6.59 -11.56
CA GLU A 75 6.91 7.29 -10.30
C GLU A 75 7.83 8.50 -10.52
N ARG A 76 8.49 8.64 -11.69
CA ARG A 76 9.33 9.81 -12.03
C ARG A 76 8.50 11.07 -12.29
N ASP A 77 7.19 10.95 -12.48
CA ASP A 77 6.28 12.09 -12.52
C ASP A 77 6.01 12.60 -11.09
N ALA A 78 6.57 13.77 -10.77
CA ALA A 78 6.40 14.43 -9.48
C ALA A 78 4.94 14.65 -9.07
N ARG A 79 4.01 14.83 -10.03
CA ARG A 79 2.57 14.99 -9.72
C ARG A 79 1.98 13.69 -9.22
N ARG A 80 2.35 12.55 -9.81
CA ARG A 80 1.92 11.21 -9.37
C ARG A 80 2.52 10.86 -8.01
N ALA A 81 3.84 11.00 -7.88
CA ALA A 81 4.53 10.77 -6.62
C ALA A 81 3.95 11.66 -5.49
N GLY A 82 3.69 12.92 -5.80
CA GLY A 82 3.05 13.88 -4.89
C GLY A 82 1.65 13.47 -4.44
N ARG A 83 0.77 12.99 -5.33
CA ARG A 83 -0.55 12.46 -4.95
C ARG A 83 -0.43 11.27 -4.00
N ARG A 84 0.45 10.31 -4.32
CA ARG A 84 0.67 9.10 -3.50
C ARG A 84 1.18 9.45 -2.09
N LEU A 85 2.12 10.39 -1.98
CA LEU A 85 2.68 10.83 -0.70
C LEU A 85 1.68 11.69 0.11
N ARG A 86 0.83 12.47 -0.55
CA ARG A 86 -0.26 13.22 0.11
C ARG A 86 -1.30 12.32 0.77
N ARG A 87 -1.43 11.06 0.35
CA ARG A 87 -2.30 10.08 1.03
C ARG A 87 -1.95 9.94 2.51
N GLN A 88 -0.70 10.21 2.87
CA GLN A 88 -0.18 9.99 4.21
C GLN A 88 -0.25 11.23 5.13
N LYS A 89 -0.55 12.42 4.59
CA LYS A 89 -0.71 13.70 5.32
C LYS A 89 0.47 14.06 6.24
N PHE A 90 1.69 13.91 5.76
CA PHE A 90 2.88 14.26 6.55
C PHE A 90 3.07 15.76 6.73
N GLU A 91 3.53 16.14 7.92
CA GLU A 91 3.81 17.52 8.33
C GLU A 91 5.30 17.89 8.25
N PHE A 92 6.04 17.25 7.34
CA PHE A 92 7.46 17.52 7.12
C PHE A 92 7.80 17.62 5.63
N PRO A 93 8.92 18.27 5.25
CA PRO A 93 9.32 18.44 3.86
C PRO A 93 9.52 17.13 3.12
N VAL A 94 9.05 17.11 1.86
CA VAL A 94 9.17 16.00 0.94
C VAL A 94 9.76 16.50 -0.38
N ALA A 95 10.88 15.92 -0.76
CA ALA A 95 11.52 16.14 -2.06
C ALA A 95 11.32 14.92 -2.97
N HIS A 96 11.39 15.15 -4.28
CA HIS A 96 11.32 14.15 -5.32
C HIS A 96 12.63 14.14 -6.12
N ASP A 97 13.33 13.00 -6.10
CA ASP A 97 14.62 12.78 -6.76
C ASP A 97 14.44 11.84 -7.96
N ALA A 98 13.85 12.36 -9.05
CA ALA A 98 13.44 11.58 -10.21
C ALA A 98 14.60 10.83 -10.89
N ASP A 99 15.82 11.36 -10.78
CA ASP A 99 17.03 10.90 -11.47
C ASP A 99 18.10 10.36 -10.51
N TRP A 100 17.71 10.13 -9.25
CA TRP A 100 18.55 9.47 -8.24
C TRP A 100 19.86 10.24 -7.94
N VAL A 101 19.84 11.57 -8.13
CA VAL A 101 21.03 12.41 -7.93
C VAL A 101 21.35 12.52 -6.45
N ALA A 102 20.34 12.78 -5.61
CA ALA A 102 20.52 12.82 -4.16
C ALA A 102 20.82 11.42 -3.63
N TRP A 103 20.15 10.38 -4.15
CA TRP A 103 20.43 8.99 -3.82
C TRP A 103 21.92 8.62 -4.00
N GLN A 104 22.49 8.91 -5.17
CA GLN A 104 23.91 8.66 -5.46
C GLN A 104 24.83 9.54 -4.62
N GLN A 105 24.52 10.84 -4.50
CA GLN A 105 25.33 11.80 -3.76
C GLN A 105 25.43 11.44 -2.27
N PHE A 106 24.35 10.92 -1.69
CA PHE A 106 24.33 10.44 -0.31
C PHE A 106 24.78 8.98 -0.19
N GLY A 107 25.12 8.27 -1.27
CA GLY A 107 25.57 6.88 -1.22
C GLY A 107 24.53 5.95 -0.59
N ILE A 108 23.28 6.04 -1.05
CA ILE A 108 22.18 5.19 -0.59
C ILE A 108 22.12 3.93 -1.46
N GLU A 109 21.79 2.79 -0.85
CA GLU A 109 21.79 1.48 -1.54
C GLU A 109 20.42 0.77 -1.46
N ALA A 110 19.58 1.12 -0.49
CA ALA A 110 18.29 0.46 -0.30
C ALA A 110 17.21 1.40 0.26
N TRP A 111 15.96 1.11 -0.09
CA TRP A 111 14.79 1.73 0.52
C TRP A 111 14.25 0.88 1.68
N PRO A 112 13.68 1.52 2.72
CA PRO A 112 13.97 2.89 3.13
C PRO A 112 15.38 2.98 3.74
N THR A 113 16.02 4.14 3.65
CA THR A 113 17.23 4.44 4.43
C THR A 113 17.09 5.79 5.12
N VAL A 114 17.33 5.84 6.42
CA VAL A 114 17.38 7.09 7.19
C VAL A 114 18.83 7.46 7.47
N VAL A 115 19.27 8.59 6.91
CA VAL A 115 20.55 9.22 7.24
C VAL A 115 20.34 10.14 8.43
N LEU A 116 21.05 9.88 9.53
CA LEU A 116 21.02 10.73 10.71
C LEU A 116 22.14 11.77 10.65
N ILE A 117 21.75 13.03 10.75
CA ILE A 117 22.63 14.20 10.63
C ILE A 117 22.54 15.00 11.93
N ASP A 118 23.69 15.39 12.48
CA ASP A 118 23.75 16.20 13.70
C ASP A 118 23.48 17.69 13.47
N GLY A 119 23.46 18.47 14.57
CA GLY A 119 23.26 19.92 14.52
C GLY A 119 24.35 20.72 13.79
N ASP A 120 25.53 20.15 13.55
CA ASP A 120 26.60 20.79 12.77
C ASP A 120 26.47 20.46 11.26
N GLY A 121 25.52 19.61 10.87
CA GLY A 121 25.32 19.17 9.50
C GLY A 121 26.24 18.02 9.09
N ARG A 122 26.74 17.21 10.03
CA ARG A 122 27.55 16.02 9.73
C ARG A 122 26.70 14.76 9.79
N ILE A 123 26.93 13.86 8.84
CA ILE A 123 26.37 12.51 8.89
C ILE A 123 26.96 11.81 10.12
N ARG A 124 26.12 11.08 10.86
CA ARG A 124 26.53 10.31 12.04
C ARG A 124 26.23 8.84 11.91
N ASP A 125 25.12 8.52 11.26
CA ASP A 125 24.63 7.15 11.17
C ASP A 125 23.69 6.97 9.97
N ARG A 126 23.48 5.70 9.59
CA ARG A 126 22.59 5.26 8.52
C ARG A 126 21.79 4.06 9.01
N VAL A 127 20.47 4.20 9.01
CA VAL A 127 19.54 3.13 9.39
C VAL A 127 18.89 2.63 8.10
N VAL A 128 19.28 1.45 7.66
CA VAL A 128 18.77 0.80 6.43
C VAL A 128 17.62 -0.13 6.77
N GLY A 129 16.59 -0.13 5.93
CA GLY A 129 15.44 -1.01 6.03
C GLY A 129 14.44 -0.60 7.12
N GLU A 130 13.51 -1.51 7.38
CA GLU A 130 12.62 -1.44 8.53
C GLU A 130 13.32 -1.95 9.81
N GLY A 131 12.83 -1.55 10.96
CA GLY A 131 13.32 -2.02 12.26
C GLY A 131 12.54 -1.34 13.38
N PRO A 132 12.65 -1.83 14.63
CA PRO A 132 11.87 -1.31 15.74
C PRO A 132 12.06 0.19 15.92
N ILE A 133 10.97 0.95 15.96
CA ILE A 133 11.00 2.42 16.17
C ILE A 133 11.83 2.83 17.39
N ARG A 134 11.87 1.99 18.43
CA ARG A 134 12.64 2.25 19.66
C ARG A 134 14.14 2.37 19.40
N GLU A 135 14.69 1.62 18.46
CA GLU A 135 16.11 1.70 18.11
C GLU A 135 16.43 3.01 17.39
N LEU A 136 15.55 3.43 16.48
CA LEU A 136 15.68 4.72 15.80
C LEU A 136 15.51 5.88 16.81
N ASP A 137 14.54 5.79 17.72
CA ASP A 137 14.32 6.79 18.78
C ASP A 137 15.55 6.94 19.68
N MET A 138 16.19 5.83 20.06
CA MET A 138 17.41 5.84 20.87
C MET A 138 18.55 6.58 20.17
N ARG A 139 18.82 6.26 18.89
CA ARG A 139 19.87 6.93 18.09
C ARG A 139 19.61 8.41 17.92
N VAL A 140 18.35 8.79 17.63
CA VAL A 140 17.94 10.20 17.53
C VAL A 140 18.10 10.92 18.87
N SER A 141 17.67 10.30 19.97
CA SER A 141 17.76 10.87 21.32
C SER A 141 19.19 11.12 21.77
N GLU A 142 20.11 10.21 21.42
CA GLU A 142 21.55 10.37 21.69
C GLU A 142 22.13 11.59 20.95
N LEU A 143 21.80 11.76 19.66
CA LEU A 143 22.22 12.93 18.89
C LEU A 143 21.62 14.23 19.44
N ILE A 144 20.36 14.20 19.89
CA ILE A 144 19.69 15.35 20.50
C ILE A 144 20.37 15.74 21.81
N ALA A 145 20.76 14.76 22.64
CA ALA A 145 21.46 15.01 23.90
C ALA A 145 22.84 15.67 23.68
N GLY A 146 23.48 15.39 22.55
CA GLY A 146 24.74 16.01 22.14
C GLY A 146 24.63 17.41 21.50
N LEU A 147 23.42 17.96 21.33
CA LEU A 147 23.24 19.28 20.72
C LEU A 147 23.79 20.38 21.64
N VAL A 148 24.82 21.10 21.16
CA VAL A 148 25.29 22.32 21.82
C VAL A 148 24.38 23.49 21.39
N PRO A 149 23.92 24.37 22.31
CA PRO A 149 23.13 25.55 21.95
C PRO A 149 24.00 26.56 21.18
N ARG A 150 24.17 26.36 19.88
CA ARG A 150 24.70 27.36 18.95
C ARG A 150 23.55 27.91 18.13
N SER A 151 23.67 29.17 17.73
CA SER A 151 22.63 29.99 17.10
C SER A 151 21.76 29.15 16.17
N ARG A 152 20.53 28.86 16.62
CA ARG A 152 19.54 28.09 15.85
C ARG A 152 19.36 28.82 14.52
N ASN A 153 19.41 28.11 13.40
CA ASN A 153 19.02 28.76 12.17
C ASN A 153 17.55 29.19 12.29
N THR A 154 17.29 30.49 12.21
CA THR A 154 15.99 31.10 12.51
C THR A 154 15.05 31.08 11.33
N ARG A 155 15.48 30.61 10.15
CA ARG A 155 14.62 30.50 8.97
C ARG A 155 13.79 29.22 9.04
N PRO A 156 12.49 29.29 9.33
CA PRO A 156 11.63 28.11 9.34
C PRO A 156 11.54 27.53 7.92
N ILE A 157 11.33 26.22 7.84
CA ILE A 157 10.93 25.58 6.58
C ILE A 157 9.42 25.74 6.48
N GLU A 158 8.97 26.47 5.47
CA GLU A 158 7.56 26.72 5.24
C GLU A 158 6.94 25.63 4.36
N LEU A 159 5.95 24.93 4.90
CA LEU A 159 5.20 23.92 4.18
C LEU A 159 4.08 24.56 3.36
N ARG A 160 3.92 24.10 2.12
CA ARG A 160 2.78 24.42 1.28
C ARG A 160 1.55 23.70 1.80
N ARG A 161 0.55 24.46 2.24
CA ARG A 161 -0.77 23.92 2.58
C ARG A 161 -1.55 23.63 1.30
N GLY A 162 -1.46 22.39 0.82
CA GLY A 162 -2.26 21.87 -0.28
C GLY A 162 -2.88 20.54 0.11
N GLY A 163 -4.18 20.39 -0.05
CA GLY A 163 -4.91 19.15 0.21
C GLY A 163 -5.64 18.66 -1.03
N GLU A 164 -6.03 17.39 -1.03
CA GLU A 164 -7.00 16.89 -2.00
C GLU A 164 -8.36 17.59 -1.82
N PRO A 165 -9.12 17.78 -2.91
CA PRO A 165 -10.48 18.33 -2.80
C PRO A 165 -11.34 17.49 -1.84
N GLY A 166 -12.35 18.13 -1.26
CA GLY A 166 -13.36 17.48 -0.43
C GLY A 166 -14.40 16.78 -1.29
N LEU A 167 -14.01 15.70 -1.96
CA LEU A 167 -14.91 14.87 -2.78
C LEU A 167 -15.62 13.80 -1.93
N PRO A 168 -16.74 13.21 -2.40
CA PRO A 168 -17.43 12.13 -1.69
C PRO A 168 -16.54 10.92 -1.42
N LEU A 169 -15.69 10.55 -2.37
CA LEU A 169 -14.66 9.53 -2.20
C LEU A 169 -13.27 10.16 -2.11
N ARG A 170 -12.34 9.45 -1.48
CA ARG A 170 -10.94 9.86 -1.40
C ARG A 170 -10.04 8.63 -1.43
N PHE A 171 -9.41 8.43 -2.59
CA PHE A 171 -8.51 7.31 -2.86
C PHE A 171 -9.18 5.97 -2.51
N PRO A 172 -10.33 5.62 -3.14
CA PRO A 172 -10.95 4.32 -2.94
C PRO A 172 -10.04 3.20 -3.47
N VAL A 173 -9.93 2.09 -2.74
CA VAL A 173 -9.02 0.99 -3.11
C VAL A 173 -9.73 -0.36 -3.20
N GLY A 174 -10.47 -0.77 -2.18
CA GLY A 174 -11.19 -2.05 -2.20
C GLY A 174 -12.57 -1.93 -2.85
N ILE A 175 -12.95 -2.89 -3.71
CA ILE A 175 -14.30 -3.04 -4.25
C ILE A 175 -14.77 -4.49 -4.10
N ALA A 176 -16.02 -4.68 -3.69
CA ALA A 176 -16.71 -5.97 -3.70
C ALA A 176 -18.18 -5.81 -4.09
N LEU A 177 -18.78 -6.89 -4.59
CA LEU A 177 -20.17 -6.94 -5.04
C LEU A 177 -20.89 -8.10 -4.35
N SER A 178 -22.15 -7.89 -3.94
CA SER A 178 -23.01 -8.98 -3.47
C SER A 178 -24.47 -8.56 -3.54
N GLY A 179 -25.34 -9.42 -4.10
CA GLY A 179 -26.79 -9.24 -4.04
C GLY A 179 -27.33 -7.91 -4.59
N GLY A 180 -26.66 -7.31 -5.58
CA GLY A 180 -27.01 -6.00 -6.14
C GLY A 180 -26.42 -4.78 -5.40
N TYR A 181 -25.60 -5.01 -4.37
CA TYR A 181 -24.86 -3.99 -3.64
C TYR A 181 -23.42 -3.88 -4.12
N LEU A 182 -22.88 -2.67 -3.96
CA LEU A 182 -21.50 -2.30 -4.19
C LEU A 182 -20.88 -1.89 -2.85
N TYR A 183 -19.77 -2.52 -2.49
CA TYR A 183 -18.99 -2.17 -1.32
C TYR A 183 -17.71 -1.46 -1.76
N VAL A 184 -17.37 -0.34 -1.12
CA VAL A 184 -16.18 0.46 -1.46
C VAL A 184 -15.41 0.77 -0.19
N ALA A 185 -14.14 0.37 -0.14
CA ALA A 185 -13.20 0.84 0.87
C ALA A 185 -12.69 2.22 0.46
N ASP A 186 -13.25 3.25 1.07
CA ASP A 186 -12.90 4.66 0.87
C ASP A 186 -11.69 5.00 1.77
N SER A 187 -10.52 4.52 1.33
CA SER A 187 -9.35 4.32 2.20
C SER A 187 -8.91 5.58 2.94
N ASN A 188 -8.91 6.74 2.28
CA ASN A 188 -8.45 7.99 2.88
C ASN A 188 -9.56 8.81 3.55
N HIS A 189 -10.79 8.29 3.57
CA HIS A 189 -11.81 8.65 4.54
C HIS A 189 -11.95 7.59 5.65
N HIS A 190 -11.05 6.61 5.72
CA HIS A 190 -10.99 5.64 6.82
C HIS A 190 -12.34 4.93 7.09
N ARG A 191 -13.07 4.59 6.02
CA ARG A 191 -14.41 4.01 6.09
C ARG A 191 -14.65 3.01 4.97
N VAL A 192 -15.72 2.22 5.12
CA VAL A 192 -16.27 1.36 4.07
C VAL A 192 -17.71 1.81 3.80
N LEU A 193 -18.08 1.91 2.52
CA LEU A 193 -19.41 2.29 2.08
C LEU A 193 -20.14 1.08 1.51
N GLU A 194 -21.40 0.92 1.88
CA GLU A 194 -22.36 0.05 1.17
C GLU A 194 -23.25 0.95 0.32
N CYS A 195 -23.28 0.67 -0.97
CA CYS A 195 -24.05 1.41 -1.97
C CYS A 195 -24.95 0.44 -2.74
N ASP A 196 -26.01 0.95 -3.36
CA ASP A 196 -26.54 0.26 -4.53
C ASP A 196 -25.60 0.45 -5.73
N GLN A 197 -25.81 -0.34 -6.78
CA GLN A 197 -25.04 -0.24 -8.02
C GLN A 197 -25.30 1.05 -8.81
N GLY A 198 -26.25 1.89 -8.41
CA GLY A 198 -26.45 3.24 -8.94
C GLY A 198 -25.55 4.30 -8.29
N GLY A 199 -24.86 3.95 -7.20
CA GLY A 199 -24.00 4.85 -6.44
C GLY A 199 -24.68 5.48 -5.22
N ARG A 200 -25.95 5.19 -4.93
CA ARG A 200 -26.58 5.72 -3.71
C ARG A 200 -25.99 5.01 -2.49
N VAL A 201 -25.39 5.79 -1.59
CA VAL A 201 -24.88 5.29 -0.31
C VAL A 201 -26.05 4.89 0.58
N LEU A 202 -26.04 3.65 1.05
CA LEU A 202 -27.07 3.07 1.93
C LEU A 202 -26.59 3.03 3.38
N ARG A 203 -25.34 2.63 3.59
CA ARG A 203 -24.71 2.57 4.92
C ARG A 203 -23.24 2.97 4.85
N GLN A 204 -22.73 3.47 5.97
CA GLN A 204 -21.32 3.74 6.19
C GLN A 204 -20.85 2.96 7.42
N PHE A 205 -19.71 2.30 7.27
CA PHE A 205 -19.00 1.65 8.36
C PHE A 205 -17.70 2.40 8.64
N GLY A 206 -17.49 2.81 9.88
CA GLY A 206 -16.33 3.61 10.27
C GLY A 206 -16.72 5.07 10.56
N SER A 207 -16.09 5.64 11.59
CA SER A 207 -16.30 7.01 12.05
C SER A 207 -15.80 8.10 11.09
N GLY A 208 -15.03 7.73 10.06
CA GLY A 208 -14.43 8.68 9.10
C GLY A 208 -13.04 9.21 9.51
N GLY A 209 -12.61 8.93 10.75
CA GLY A 209 -11.26 9.22 11.24
C GLY A 209 -10.41 7.96 11.37
N PRO A 210 -9.07 8.05 11.26
CA PRO A 210 -8.20 6.91 11.50
C PRO A 210 -8.33 6.45 12.96
N GLY A 211 -8.52 5.16 13.18
CA GLY A 211 -8.54 4.54 14.50
C GLY A 211 -8.69 3.03 14.44
N PHE A 212 -8.52 2.36 15.58
CA PHE A 212 -8.63 0.90 15.69
C PHE A 212 -9.68 0.54 16.77
N ILE A 213 -10.96 0.68 16.40
CA ILE A 213 -12.09 0.54 17.34
C ILE A 213 -13.12 -0.42 16.73
N ASP A 214 -13.53 -1.43 17.49
CA ASP A 214 -14.65 -2.34 17.17
C ASP A 214 -15.98 -1.78 17.70
N GLY A 215 -17.09 -2.34 17.23
CA GLY A 215 -18.44 -2.02 17.69
C GLY A 215 -19.39 -1.65 16.55
N PRO A 216 -20.49 -0.95 16.85
CA PRO A 216 -21.48 -0.53 15.85
C PRO A 216 -20.86 0.31 14.73
N MET A 217 -21.49 0.28 13.54
CA MET A 217 -20.95 0.89 12.31
C MET A 217 -20.54 2.37 12.45
N GLU A 218 -21.23 3.16 13.27
CA GLU A 218 -20.96 4.59 13.46
C GLU A 218 -19.80 4.87 14.43
N LEU A 219 -19.49 3.93 15.32
CA LEU A 219 -18.47 4.07 16.36
C LEU A 219 -17.17 3.34 16.04
N ALA A 220 -17.26 2.27 15.23
CA ALA A 220 -16.09 1.57 14.74
C ALA A 220 -15.16 2.54 13.99
N ALA A 221 -13.86 2.24 14.00
CA ALA A 221 -12.87 3.02 13.28
C ALA A 221 -11.95 2.08 12.51
N PHE A 222 -11.62 2.51 11.29
CA PHE A 222 -10.61 1.89 10.43
C PHE A 222 -9.42 2.85 10.30
N ASN A 223 -8.31 2.36 9.75
CA ASN A 223 -7.20 3.19 9.35
C ASN A 223 -6.69 2.74 7.98
N ARG A 224 -7.16 3.42 6.93
CA ARG A 224 -6.85 3.08 5.54
C ARG A 224 -7.25 1.63 5.23
N PRO A 225 -8.55 1.31 5.21
CA PRO A 225 -9.02 0.01 4.74
C PRO A 225 -8.68 -0.17 3.25
N HIS A 226 -8.21 -1.36 2.87
CA HIS A 226 -7.78 -1.74 1.53
C HIS A 226 -8.67 -2.85 0.96
N GLY A 227 -8.11 -4.00 0.60
CA GLY A 227 -8.83 -5.09 -0.04
C GLY A 227 -9.99 -5.57 0.81
N ILE A 228 -11.11 -5.85 0.13
CA ILE A 228 -12.34 -6.33 0.74
C ILE A 228 -12.78 -7.62 0.06
N ALA A 229 -13.24 -8.58 0.86
CA ALA A 229 -13.82 -9.82 0.38
C ALA A 229 -15.13 -10.08 1.10
N ILE A 230 -16.11 -10.63 0.39
CA ILE A 230 -17.43 -10.90 0.94
C ILE A 230 -17.73 -12.39 0.84
N GLU A 231 -18.25 -12.95 1.92
CA GLU A 231 -18.86 -14.28 1.91
C GLU A 231 -20.10 -14.26 2.79
N ARG A 232 -21.25 -14.61 2.20
CA ARG A 232 -22.56 -14.64 2.87
C ARG A 232 -22.87 -13.27 3.50
N ASP A 233 -23.02 -13.23 4.83
CA ASP A 233 -23.42 -12.05 5.60
C ASP A 233 -22.22 -11.31 6.24
N ALA A 234 -20.99 -11.56 5.78
CA ALA A 234 -19.79 -10.96 6.34
C ALA A 234 -18.90 -10.35 5.24
N LEU A 235 -18.47 -9.10 5.46
CA LEU A 235 -17.40 -8.47 4.70
C LEU A 235 -16.11 -8.52 5.52
N TYR A 236 -15.02 -8.98 4.93
CA TYR A 236 -13.68 -9.00 5.51
C TYR A 236 -12.86 -7.89 4.86
N ILE A 237 -12.09 -7.17 5.66
CA ILE A 237 -11.40 -5.95 5.25
C ILE A 237 -9.96 -6.02 5.73
N ALA A 238 -9.02 -5.85 4.80
CA ALA A 238 -7.63 -5.58 5.12
C ALA A 238 -7.49 -4.13 5.62
N ASP A 239 -7.44 -3.92 6.93
CA ASP A 239 -7.32 -2.61 7.57
C ASP A 239 -5.84 -2.24 7.71
N SER A 240 -5.22 -1.91 6.56
CA SER A 240 -3.76 -1.90 6.40
C SER A 240 -3.03 -1.01 7.40
N GLY A 241 -3.55 0.18 7.67
CA GLY A 241 -2.93 1.14 8.60
C GLY A 241 -3.09 0.77 10.07
N ASN A 242 -3.94 -0.21 10.39
CA ASN A 242 -4.05 -0.81 11.72
C ASN A 242 -3.33 -2.16 11.80
N HIS A 243 -2.67 -2.62 10.72
CA HIS A 243 -2.03 -3.94 10.69
C HIS A 243 -2.99 -5.05 11.13
N ALA A 244 -4.23 -5.02 10.61
CA ALA A 244 -5.31 -5.89 11.05
C ALA A 244 -6.24 -6.30 9.90
N VAL A 245 -6.94 -7.42 10.10
CA VAL A 245 -8.10 -7.83 9.29
C VAL A 245 -9.35 -7.66 10.14
N ARG A 246 -10.31 -6.91 9.61
CA ARG A 246 -11.57 -6.55 10.26
C ARG A 246 -12.72 -7.28 9.57
N ARG A 247 -13.84 -7.45 10.28
CA ARG A 247 -15.07 -8.01 9.73
C ARG A 247 -16.25 -7.10 10.03
N ILE A 248 -17.05 -6.83 9.00
CA ILE A 248 -18.37 -6.21 9.15
C ILE A 248 -19.42 -7.32 9.07
N GLN A 249 -20.26 -7.45 10.09
CA GLN A 249 -21.45 -8.28 10.04
C GLN A 249 -22.56 -7.52 9.30
N LEU A 250 -22.92 -7.93 8.10
CA LEU A 250 -23.83 -7.15 7.24
C LEU A 250 -25.25 -7.06 7.81
N ARG A 251 -25.69 -8.04 8.61
CA ARG A 251 -27.02 -8.02 9.25
C ARG A 251 -27.15 -6.97 10.35
N THR A 252 -26.14 -6.81 11.20
CA THR A 252 -26.19 -5.89 12.35
C THR A 252 -25.48 -4.57 12.07
N GLY A 253 -24.49 -4.60 11.18
CA GLY A 253 -23.56 -3.50 10.91
C GLY A 253 -22.37 -3.45 11.87
N ASP A 254 -22.27 -4.38 12.82
CA ASP A 254 -21.15 -4.39 13.77
C ASP A 254 -19.83 -4.72 13.08
N VAL A 255 -18.76 -4.11 13.59
CA VAL A 255 -17.39 -4.31 13.15
C VAL A 255 -16.60 -4.98 14.26
N ASP A 256 -15.93 -6.09 13.95
CA ASP A 256 -14.99 -6.75 14.85
C ASP A 256 -13.62 -7.00 14.22
N THR A 257 -12.65 -7.35 15.06
CA THR A 257 -11.29 -7.72 14.64
C THR A 257 -11.18 -9.24 14.49
N VAL A 258 -10.82 -9.69 13.29
CA VAL A 258 -10.62 -11.12 12.96
C VAL A 258 -9.18 -11.56 13.25
N LEU A 259 -8.21 -10.70 12.93
CA LEU A 259 -6.78 -10.87 13.19
C LEU A 259 -6.12 -9.49 13.30
N GLY A 260 -5.09 -9.34 14.15
CA GLY A 260 -4.23 -8.16 14.16
C GLY A 260 -4.20 -7.41 15.49
N ALA A 261 -2.99 -7.05 15.92
CA ALA A 261 -2.70 -6.42 17.20
C ALA A 261 -2.57 -4.89 17.14
N GLY A 262 -2.86 -4.25 16.00
CA GLY A 262 -2.71 -2.81 15.86
C GLY A 262 -1.28 -2.32 15.58
N ARG A 263 -0.34 -3.24 15.30
CA ARG A 263 1.10 -2.93 15.13
C ARG A 263 1.76 -3.86 14.11
N PRO A 264 2.81 -3.39 13.39
CA PRO A 264 3.53 -4.19 12.41
C PRO A 264 4.32 -5.33 13.04
N GLY A 265 4.53 -6.38 12.25
CA GLY A 265 5.39 -7.52 12.54
C GLY A 265 4.88 -8.81 11.91
N THR A 266 5.75 -9.81 11.83
CA THR A 266 5.44 -11.10 11.21
C THR A 266 4.54 -11.95 12.11
N ALA A 267 3.49 -12.53 11.53
CA ALA A 267 2.60 -13.42 12.26
C ALA A 267 3.29 -14.74 12.67
N GLN A 268 2.74 -15.38 13.69
CA GLN A 268 3.16 -16.71 14.11
C GLN A 268 2.04 -17.71 13.81
N PRO A 269 2.32 -18.84 13.13
CA PRO A 269 1.35 -19.89 12.91
C PRO A 269 0.82 -20.48 14.22
N GLY A 270 -0.43 -20.96 14.19
CA GLY A 270 -1.05 -21.70 15.28
C GLY A 270 -2.51 -21.30 15.51
N VAL A 271 -3.10 -21.88 16.56
CA VAL A 271 -4.49 -21.61 16.96
C VAL A 271 -4.62 -20.18 17.46
N VAL A 272 -5.54 -19.44 16.85
CA VAL A 272 -5.88 -18.06 17.18
C VAL A 272 -6.88 -18.04 18.32
N GLY A 273 -6.37 -18.00 19.56
CA GLY A 273 -7.19 -17.81 20.76
C GLY A 273 -7.79 -16.39 20.82
N ASP A 274 -6.91 -15.38 20.89
CA ASP A 274 -7.27 -13.97 20.81
C ASP A 274 -6.83 -13.37 19.46
N PRO A 275 -7.78 -12.95 18.60
CA PRO A 275 -7.50 -12.23 17.35
C PRO A 275 -6.53 -11.05 17.51
N ARG A 276 -6.61 -10.34 18.63
CA ARG A 276 -5.81 -9.13 18.91
C ARG A 276 -4.40 -9.43 19.41
N ALA A 277 -4.07 -10.68 19.68
CA ALA A 277 -2.72 -11.09 20.02
C ALA A 277 -1.87 -11.37 18.76
N VAL A 278 -2.50 -11.60 17.60
CA VAL A 278 -1.81 -11.88 16.34
C VAL A 278 -1.22 -10.60 15.79
N ILE A 279 0.09 -10.58 15.55
CA ILE A 279 0.77 -9.46 14.89
C ILE A 279 0.72 -9.72 13.38
N LEU A 280 0.37 -8.70 12.60
CA LEU A 280 0.39 -8.73 11.14
C LEU A 280 1.19 -7.54 10.64
N ASP A 281 1.58 -7.56 9.38
CA ASP A 281 2.28 -6.43 8.78
C ASP A 281 1.64 -5.96 7.48
N GLN A 282 0.90 -4.86 7.57
CA GLN A 282 0.24 -4.20 6.44
C GLN A 282 -0.53 -5.20 5.55
N PRO A 283 -1.58 -5.87 6.07
CA PRO A 283 -2.45 -6.67 5.23
C PRO A 283 -3.05 -5.75 4.17
N ARG A 284 -2.95 -6.13 2.89
CA ARG A 284 -3.36 -5.34 1.73
C ARG A 284 -4.58 -5.91 1.03
N ALA A 285 -4.67 -7.23 0.98
CA ALA A 285 -5.78 -7.92 0.38
C ALA A 285 -6.22 -9.12 1.21
N VAL A 286 -7.50 -9.45 1.06
CA VAL A 286 -8.13 -10.64 1.59
C VAL A 286 -8.88 -11.36 0.48
N ALA A 287 -8.94 -12.68 0.55
CA ALA A 287 -9.79 -13.49 -0.32
C ALA A 287 -10.36 -14.67 0.47
N LEU A 288 -11.53 -15.15 0.07
CA LEU A 288 -12.24 -16.26 0.74
C LEU A 288 -12.42 -17.41 -0.25
N ALA A 289 -12.14 -18.64 0.19
CA ALA A 289 -12.58 -19.85 -0.50
C ALA A 289 -12.65 -21.03 0.46
N GLY A 290 -13.73 -21.81 0.38
CA GLY A 290 -13.83 -23.09 1.08
C GLY A 290 -13.79 -23.01 2.61
N GLY A 291 -14.20 -21.89 3.21
CA GLY A 291 -14.10 -21.66 4.67
C GLY A 291 -12.76 -21.13 5.16
N HIS A 292 -11.85 -20.80 4.24
CA HIS A 292 -10.56 -20.19 4.54
C HIS A 292 -10.55 -18.71 4.16
N LEU A 293 -9.87 -17.91 4.99
CA LEU A 293 -9.55 -16.52 4.74
C LEU A 293 -8.06 -16.39 4.44
N TYR A 294 -7.74 -16.03 3.20
CA TYR A 294 -6.37 -15.73 2.77
C TYR A 294 -6.07 -14.25 2.96
N VAL A 295 -4.88 -13.93 3.46
CA VAL A 295 -4.45 -12.55 3.75
C VAL A 295 -3.09 -12.32 3.13
N ALA A 296 -3.00 -11.36 2.21
CA ALA A 296 -1.73 -10.91 1.64
C ALA A 296 -1.20 -9.75 2.47
N CYS A 297 -0.02 -9.93 3.04
CA CYS A 297 0.67 -8.95 3.87
C CYS A 297 1.88 -8.41 3.10
N ALA A 298 1.86 -7.11 2.78
CA ALA A 298 2.93 -6.48 2.02
C ALA A 298 4.14 -6.13 2.89
N GLY A 299 3.96 -5.96 4.21
CA GLY A 299 5.07 -5.63 5.11
C GLY A 299 5.99 -6.82 5.40
N ASP A 300 5.48 -8.05 5.33
CA ASP A 300 6.26 -9.26 5.58
C ASP A 300 6.37 -10.20 4.36
N ASN A 301 5.96 -9.74 3.18
CA ASN A 301 5.98 -10.46 1.89
C ASN A 301 5.40 -11.87 1.93
N ARG A 302 4.29 -12.06 2.66
CA ARG A 302 3.67 -13.37 2.85
C ARG A 302 2.19 -13.38 2.53
N VAL A 303 1.72 -14.56 2.15
CA VAL A 303 0.30 -14.89 2.11
C VAL A 303 0.00 -15.85 3.25
N TRP A 304 -0.92 -15.45 4.11
CA TRP A 304 -1.37 -16.21 5.28
C TRP A 304 -2.71 -16.87 4.99
N ASP A 305 -2.96 -18.03 5.60
CA ASP A 305 -4.23 -18.78 5.53
C ASP A 305 -4.79 -18.94 6.94
N LEU A 306 -5.99 -18.40 7.16
CA LEU A 306 -6.78 -18.61 8.37
C LEU A 306 -7.94 -19.57 8.07
N ASP A 307 -7.94 -20.74 8.69
CA ASP A 307 -9.13 -21.58 8.77
C ASP A 307 -10.15 -20.92 9.70
N LEU A 308 -11.30 -20.50 9.15
CA LEU A 308 -12.32 -19.78 9.93
C LEU A 308 -13.08 -20.69 10.90
N GLY A 309 -13.13 -22.00 10.64
CA GLY A 309 -13.80 -22.98 11.48
C GLY A 309 -12.94 -23.44 12.65
N GLN A 310 -11.68 -23.78 12.38
CA GLN A 310 -10.72 -24.20 13.39
C GLN A 310 -10.03 -23.03 14.10
N ARG A 311 -10.12 -21.83 13.53
CA ARG A 311 -9.40 -20.62 13.96
C ARG A 311 -7.91 -20.86 14.01
N GLU A 312 -7.36 -21.50 12.99
CA GLU A 312 -5.93 -21.80 12.90
C GLU A 312 -5.29 -20.97 11.79
N LEU A 313 -4.25 -20.20 12.15
CA LEU A 313 -3.45 -19.41 11.22
C LEU A 313 -2.25 -20.23 10.77
N SER A 314 -2.00 -20.30 9.47
CA SER A 314 -0.82 -20.93 8.92
C SER A 314 -0.20 -20.09 7.80
N LEU A 315 1.10 -20.27 7.59
CA LEU A 315 1.77 -19.71 6.41
C LEU A 315 1.31 -20.49 5.18
N LEU A 316 0.67 -19.80 4.24
CA LEU A 316 0.35 -20.40 2.94
C LEU A 316 1.60 -20.42 2.06
N ALA A 317 2.24 -19.25 1.87
CA ALA A 317 3.49 -19.11 1.13
C ALA A 317 4.21 -17.79 1.42
N GLY A 318 5.52 -17.76 1.16
CA GLY A 318 6.37 -16.57 1.24
C GLY A 318 7.52 -16.73 2.25
N SER A 319 8.74 -16.54 1.78
CA SER A 319 9.97 -16.57 2.58
C SER A 319 10.13 -15.34 3.46
N GLY A 320 9.52 -14.22 3.06
CA GLY A 320 9.69 -12.89 3.65
C GLY A 320 10.67 -11.98 2.90
N GLU A 321 11.53 -12.56 2.06
CA GLU A 321 12.41 -11.79 1.17
C GLU A 321 11.58 -11.10 0.08
N LEU A 322 12.00 -9.89 -0.33
CA LEU A 322 11.41 -9.20 -1.48
C LEU A 322 12.05 -9.74 -2.76
N ASP A 323 11.35 -10.66 -3.40
CA ASP A 323 11.76 -11.24 -4.68
C ASP A 323 10.56 -11.90 -5.40
N VAL A 324 10.77 -12.36 -6.63
CA VAL A 324 9.76 -13.00 -7.50
C VAL A 324 10.19 -14.45 -7.72
N VAL A 325 10.16 -15.28 -6.67
CA VAL A 325 10.70 -16.66 -6.71
C VAL A 325 9.58 -17.69 -6.59
N ASP A 326 9.50 -18.62 -7.54
CA ASP A 326 8.61 -19.77 -7.49
C ASP A 326 9.12 -20.83 -6.50
N GLY A 327 8.21 -21.57 -5.89
CA GLY A 327 8.59 -22.56 -4.87
C GLY A 327 7.38 -23.09 -4.11
N ILE A 328 7.64 -23.95 -3.12
CA ILE A 328 6.61 -24.52 -2.25
C ILE A 328 6.63 -23.77 -0.92
N GLY A 329 5.50 -23.19 -0.53
CA GLY A 329 5.33 -22.55 0.77
C GLY A 329 6.36 -21.45 1.04
N GLU A 330 7.19 -21.65 2.07
CA GLU A 330 8.25 -20.74 2.51
C GLU A 330 9.44 -20.62 1.55
N LEU A 331 9.57 -21.52 0.57
CA LEU A 331 10.63 -21.46 -0.45
C LEU A 331 10.31 -20.47 -1.58
N ALA A 332 9.04 -20.07 -1.72
CA ALA A 332 8.65 -19.02 -2.65
C ALA A 332 8.89 -17.64 -2.02
N ALA A 333 9.15 -16.63 -2.83
CA ALA A 333 9.26 -15.23 -2.39
C ALA A 333 8.26 -14.37 -3.17
N PHE A 334 7.75 -13.35 -2.48
CA PHE A 334 6.86 -12.33 -3.04
C PHE A 334 7.50 -10.96 -2.86
N ALA A 335 7.09 -10.01 -3.69
CA ALA A 335 7.51 -8.63 -3.63
C ALA A 335 6.28 -7.72 -3.46
N GLU A 336 5.90 -7.51 -2.19
CA GLU A 336 4.73 -6.76 -1.74
C GLU A 336 3.42 -7.26 -2.38
N PRO A 337 2.87 -8.42 -1.92
CA PRO A 337 1.60 -8.91 -2.43
C PRO A 337 0.44 -8.00 -1.98
N VAL A 338 -0.32 -7.46 -2.93
CA VAL A 338 -1.35 -6.43 -2.66
C VAL A 338 -2.77 -6.77 -3.09
N GLY A 339 -2.95 -7.80 -3.91
CA GLY A 339 -4.25 -8.20 -4.46
C GLY A 339 -4.42 -9.71 -4.37
N LEU A 340 -5.62 -10.17 -4.01
CA LEU A 340 -5.96 -11.58 -3.93
C LEU A 340 -7.32 -11.86 -4.57
N THR A 341 -7.44 -13.00 -5.23
CA THR A 341 -8.73 -13.64 -5.54
C THR A 341 -8.53 -15.14 -5.45
N ALA A 342 -9.56 -15.86 -5.03
CA ALA A 342 -9.47 -17.30 -4.80
C ALA A 342 -10.63 -18.02 -5.47
N VAL A 343 -10.32 -19.17 -6.07
CA VAL A 343 -11.32 -20.07 -6.64
C VAL A 343 -10.91 -21.51 -6.39
N GLN A 344 -11.80 -22.29 -5.77
CA GLN A 344 -11.60 -23.69 -5.43
C GLN A 344 -10.33 -23.93 -4.58
N GLN A 345 -9.21 -24.28 -5.21
CA GLN A 345 -7.95 -24.67 -4.57
C GLN A 345 -6.78 -23.82 -5.07
N VAL A 346 -7.07 -22.68 -5.70
CA VAL A 346 -6.07 -21.76 -6.23
C VAL A 346 -6.34 -20.36 -5.73
N VAL A 347 -5.30 -19.72 -5.21
CA VAL A 347 -5.28 -18.28 -4.90
C VAL A 347 -4.41 -17.59 -5.93
N TYR A 348 -4.94 -16.58 -6.61
CA TYR A 348 -4.15 -15.70 -7.48
C TYR A 348 -3.74 -14.45 -6.70
N VAL A 349 -2.50 -14.02 -6.92
CA VAL A 349 -1.86 -12.94 -6.18
C VAL A 349 -1.35 -11.87 -7.14
N THR A 350 -1.68 -10.61 -6.86
CA THR A 350 -1.01 -9.46 -7.47
C THR A 350 0.23 -9.14 -6.64
N ASP A 351 1.40 -9.36 -7.23
CA ASP A 351 2.69 -9.13 -6.58
C ASP A 351 3.30 -7.82 -7.09
N ALA A 352 2.99 -6.72 -6.38
CA ALA A 352 3.05 -5.39 -6.95
C ALA A 352 4.48 -4.89 -7.17
N ALA A 353 5.34 -4.98 -6.16
CA ALA A 353 6.72 -4.54 -6.28
C ALA A 353 7.48 -5.44 -7.26
N GLY A 354 7.05 -6.69 -7.45
CA GLY A 354 7.55 -7.63 -8.45
C GLY A 354 7.01 -7.43 -9.87
N SER A 355 5.98 -6.59 -10.05
CA SER A 355 5.24 -6.44 -11.32
C SER A 355 4.77 -7.78 -11.90
N ALA A 356 4.29 -8.67 -11.03
CA ALA A 356 3.96 -10.04 -11.38
C ALA A 356 2.54 -10.43 -10.95
N ILE A 357 1.98 -11.41 -11.64
CA ILE A 357 0.78 -12.15 -11.22
C ILE A 357 1.20 -13.57 -10.91
N ARG A 358 0.81 -14.05 -9.72
CA ARG A 358 1.22 -15.36 -9.19
C ARG A 358 -0.01 -16.22 -8.94
N SER A 359 0.17 -17.53 -8.88
CA SER A 359 -0.85 -18.46 -8.37
C SER A 359 -0.27 -19.35 -7.29
N ILE A 360 -1.07 -19.65 -6.27
CA ILE A 360 -0.75 -20.58 -5.20
C ILE A 360 -1.77 -21.72 -5.23
N ASN A 361 -1.31 -22.96 -5.37
CA ASN A 361 -2.15 -24.12 -5.10
C ASN A 361 -2.25 -24.31 -3.59
N VAL A 362 -3.46 -24.22 -3.02
CA VAL A 362 -3.62 -24.17 -1.54
C VAL A 362 -3.24 -25.48 -0.86
N ARG A 363 -3.40 -26.62 -1.56
CA ARG A 363 -3.11 -27.94 -1.02
C ARG A 363 -1.62 -28.27 -1.05
N THR A 364 -0.98 -28.04 -2.18
CA THR A 364 0.46 -28.33 -2.35
C THR A 364 1.35 -27.19 -1.92
N ARG A 365 0.77 -25.99 -1.67
CA ARG A 365 1.47 -24.72 -1.43
C ARG A 365 2.43 -24.31 -2.55
N GLN A 366 2.28 -24.90 -3.72
CA GLN A 366 3.10 -24.56 -4.88
C GLN A 366 2.72 -23.17 -5.38
N VAL A 367 3.69 -22.27 -5.38
CA VAL A 367 3.63 -20.95 -6.01
C VAL A 367 4.20 -21.05 -7.42
N GLN A 368 3.52 -20.42 -8.38
CA GLN A 368 3.94 -20.30 -9.77
C GLN A 368 3.73 -18.87 -10.28
N THR A 369 4.67 -18.39 -11.08
CA THR A 369 4.55 -17.11 -11.78
C THR A 369 3.73 -17.29 -13.04
N LEU A 370 2.68 -16.49 -13.18
CA LEU A 370 1.83 -16.49 -14.37
C LEU A 370 2.27 -15.43 -15.38
N VAL A 371 2.69 -14.27 -14.89
CA VAL A 371 3.21 -13.13 -15.67
C VAL A 371 4.22 -12.40 -14.79
N GLY A 372 5.29 -11.87 -15.37
CA GLY A 372 6.37 -11.16 -14.68
C GLY A 372 7.64 -12.01 -14.59
N GLN A 373 8.81 -11.36 -14.58
CA GLN A 373 10.12 -12.05 -14.68
C GLN A 373 11.09 -11.70 -13.56
N GLY A 374 10.84 -10.62 -12.80
CA GLY A 374 11.72 -10.22 -11.71
C GLY A 374 11.40 -8.81 -11.20
N VAL A 375 11.96 -8.47 -10.04
CA VAL A 375 11.66 -7.22 -9.32
C VAL A 375 12.07 -5.94 -10.06
N TRP A 376 12.88 -6.04 -11.11
CA TRP A 376 13.30 -4.93 -11.98
C TRP A 376 12.85 -5.08 -13.44
N GLU A 377 12.08 -6.14 -13.75
CA GLU A 377 11.59 -6.43 -15.10
C GLU A 377 10.11 -6.02 -15.26
N PHE A 378 9.87 -4.72 -15.26
CA PHE A 378 8.55 -4.12 -15.42
C PHE A 378 8.41 -3.39 -16.76
N GLY A 379 7.16 -3.10 -17.17
CA GLY A 379 6.88 -2.36 -18.40
C GLY A 379 5.44 -2.56 -18.85
N ARG A 380 5.18 -2.27 -20.12
CA ARG A 380 3.87 -2.44 -20.76
C ARG A 380 4.03 -3.23 -22.06
N ALA A 381 3.84 -4.53 -21.98
CA ALA A 381 3.89 -5.41 -23.16
C ALA A 381 2.81 -6.49 -23.07
N ASP A 382 2.01 -6.63 -24.13
CA ASP A 382 1.06 -7.72 -24.31
C ASP A 382 1.74 -8.94 -24.93
N GLY A 383 1.01 -10.07 -24.96
CA GLY A 383 1.40 -11.30 -25.62
C GLY A 383 1.60 -12.46 -24.66
N GLU A 384 2.45 -13.40 -25.06
CA GLU A 384 2.77 -14.59 -24.28
C GLU A 384 3.27 -14.25 -22.89
N ARG A 385 2.92 -15.09 -21.92
CA ARG A 385 3.14 -14.84 -20.48
C ARG A 385 4.59 -14.52 -20.11
N VAL A 386 5.55 -15.09 -20.83
CA VAL A 386 6.99 -14.90 -20.60
C VAL A 386 7.50 -13.56 -21.12
N ASP A 387 6.87 -13.01 -22.15
CA ASP A 387 7.25 -11.75 -22.81
C ASP A 387 6.38 -10.57 -22.34
N ALA A 388 5.19 -10.88 -21.85
CA ALA A 388 4.27 -9.92 -21.27
C ALA A 388 4.92 -9.17 -20.10
N ARG A 389 4.60 -7.88 -19.97
CA ARG A 389 5.09 -6.99 -18.91
C ARG A 389 3.95 -6.20 -18.30
N LEU A 390 4.01 -6.07 -16.99
CA LEU A 390 3.17 -5.24 -16.13
C LEU A 390 4.05 -4.20 -15.43
N GLN A 391 3.46 -3.16 -14.86
CA GLN A 391 4.15 -2.21 -14.00
C GLN A 391 3.31 -1.91 -12.76
N GLN A 392 3.79 -2.39 -11.62
CA GLN A 392 3.17 -2.20 -10.31
C GLN A 392 1.64 -2.43 -10.29
N PRO A 393 1.16 -3.59 -10.76
CA PRO A 393 -0.27 -3.89 -10.71
C PRO A 393 -0.76 -3.87 -9.25
N GLN A 394 -1.97 -3.38 -9.01
CA GLN A 394 -2.51 -3.22 -7.64
C GLN A 394 -3.71 -4.10 -7.32
N ALA A 395 -4.41 -4.63 -8.35
CA ALA A 395 -5.57 -5.48 -8.14
C ALA A 395 -5.71 -6.52 -9.23
N LEU A 396 -6.43 -7.59 -8.89
CA LEU A 396 -6.91 -8.59 -9.83
C LEU A 396 -8.31 -9.06 -9.43
N ALA A 397 -9.09 -9.53 -10.40
CA ALA A 397 -10.40 -10.10 -10.16
C ALA A 397 -10.72 -11.18 -11.19
N LEU A 398 -11.28 -12.30 -10.75
CA LEU A 398 -11.78 -13.34 -11.65
C LEU A 398 -13.11 -12.92 -12.25
N ASP A 399 -13.28 -13.22 -13.54
CA ASP A 399 -14.59 -13.25 -14.17
C ASP A 399 -15.33 -14.52 -13.71
N PRO A 400 -16.49 -14.43 -13.04
CA PRO A 400 -17.23 -15.62 -12.59
C PRO A 400 -17.75 -16.47 -13.76
N ASP A 401 -17.95 -15.88 -14.93
CA ASP A 401 -18.60 -16.52 -16.08
C ASP A 401 -17.61 -17.03 -17.12
N SER A 402 -16.31 -16.78 -16.94
CA SER A 402 -15.29 -17.18 -17.90
C SER A 402 -13.91 -17.39 -17.27
N PRO A 403 -12.98 -18.13 -17.90
CA PRO A 403 -11.64 -18.34 -17.36
C PRO A 403 -10.74 -17.12 -17.60
N ARG A 404 -11.22 -15.91 -17.27
CA ARG A 404 -10.51 -14.65 -17.45
C ARG A 404 -10.18 -14.04 -16.10
N LEU A 405 -8.95 -13.57 -15.98
CA LEU A 405 -8.47 -12.79 -14.86
C LEU A 405 -8.25 -11.34 -15.34
N TRP A 406 -8.95 -10.41 -14.72
CA TRP A 406 -8.76 -8.99 -14.92
C TRP A 406 -7.69 -8.48 -13.97
N ILE A 407 -6.83 -7.57 -14.44
CA ILE A 407 -5.68 -7.05 -13.70
C ILE A 407 -5.66 -5.53 -13.86
N ALA A 408 -5.63 -4.81 -12.74
CA ALA A 408 -5.39 -3.37 -12.72
C ALA A 408 -3.89 -3.14 -12.76
N ASP A 409 -3.36 -2.83 -13.93
CA ASP A 409 -1.94 -2.58 -14.18
C ASP A 409 -1.63 -1.11 -13.94
N SER A 410 -1.61 -0.75 -12.65
CA SER A 410 -1.78 0.62 -12.16
C SER A 410 -0.64 1.56 -12.52
N GLY A 411 0.59 1.06 -12.63
CA GLY A 411 1.72 1.86 -13.11
C GLY A 411 1.59 2.23 -14.59
N ASN A 412 0.83 1.45 -15.36
CA ASN A 412 0.55 1.71 -16.77
C ASN A 412 -0.83 2.34 -17.03
N ASP A 413 -1.65 2.55 -16.00
CA ASP A 413 -3.02 3.09 -16.08
C ASP A 413 -3.96 2.36 -17.05
N VAL A 414 -3.81 1.04 -17.14
CA VAL A 414 -4.62 0.21 -18.03
C VAL A 414 -5.22 -0.97 -17.30
N LEU A 415 -6.27 -1.53 -17.91
CA LEU A 415 -6.83 -2.80 -17.52
C LEU A 415 -6.24 -3.90 -18.42
N ARG A 416 -5.74 -4.97 -17.82
CA ARG A 416 -5.20 -6.14 -18.54
C ARG A 416 -6.09 -7.35 -18.32
N MET A 417 -6.09 -8.25 -19.30
CA MET A 417 -6.84 -9.49 -19.27
C MET A 417 -5.89 -10.65 -19.50
N LEU A 418 -5.90 -11.62 -18.59
CA LEU A 418 -5.17 -12.89 -18.71
C LEU A 418 -6.17 -14.03 -18.80
N ARG A 419 -6.14 -14.82 -19.87
CA ARG A 419 -6.92 -16.06 -19.95
C ARG A 419 -6.20 -17.18 -19.21
N LEU A 420 -6.88 -17.78 -18.24
CA LEU A 420 -6.40 -18.91 -17.46
C LEU A 420 -6.38 -20.18 -18.31
N GLY A 421 -5.43 -21.10 -18.00
CA GLY A 421 -5.25 -22.34 -18.76
C GLY A 421 -4.38 -22.22 -20.02
N GLY A 422 -3.49 -21.23 -20.10
CA GLY A 422 -2.50 -21.10 -21.18
C GLY A 422 -2.74 -19.99 -22.19
N GLY A 423 -3.52 -18.95 -21.85
CA GLY A 423 -3.67 -17.78 -22.71
C GLY A 423 -2.67 -16.66 -22.43
N GLU A 424 -2.58 -15.76 -23.39
CA GLU A 424 -1.76 -14.54 -23.39
C GLU A 424 -2.34 -13.45 -22.47
N LEU A 425 -1.49 -12.49 -22.11
CA LEU A 425 -1.89 -11.24 -21.47
C LEU A 425 -2.20 -10.20 -22.57
N ALA A 426 -3.38 -9.60 -22.52
CA ALA A 426 -3.76 -8.54 -23.45
C ALA A 426 -4.21 -7.27 -22.72
N THR A 427 -3.97 -6.11 -23.33
CA THR A 427 -4.56 -4.84 -22.90
C THR A 427 -6.02 -4.80 -23.34
N PHE A 428 -6.91 -4.46 -22.41
CA PHE A 428 -8.29 -4.16 -22.76
C PHE A 428 -8.39 -2.68 -23.10
N GLU A 429 -8.83 -2.38 -24.32
CA GLU A 429 -8.97 -1.00 -24.78
C GLU A 429 -10.10 -0.29 -24.02
N LEU A 430 -9.76 0.84 -23.42
CA LEU A 430 -10.69 1.66 -22.65
C LEU A 430 -11.01 2.95 -23.40
N PRO A 431 -12.23 3.48 -23.29
CA PRO A 431 -12.60 4.73 -23.95
C PRO A 431 -11.89 5.96 -23.37
N ARG A 432 -11.25 5.83 -22.20
CA ARG A 432 -10.40 6.84 -21.56
C ARG A 432 -9.37 6.19 -20.64
N PRO A 433 -8.22 6.85 -20.36
CA PRO A 433 -7.23 6.32 -19.41
C PRO A 433 -7.78 6.25 -17.98
N LEU A 434 -7.20 5.34 -17.21
CA LEU A 434 -7.38 5.26 -15.76
C LEU A 434 -6.32 6.13 -15.06
N HIS A 435 -6.41 6.21 -13.73
CA HIS A 435 -5.53 6.97 -12.84
C HIS A 435 -5.24 6.13 -11.59
N GLY A 436 -4.16 5.35 -11.64
CA GLY A 436 -3.73 4.49 -10.55
C GLY A 436 -4.81 3.52 -10.06
N PRO A 437 -5.47 2.75 -10.94
CA PRO A 437 -6.58 1.88 -10.56
C PRO A 437 -6.11 0.84 -9.54
N SER A 438 -6.75 0.68 -8.38
CA SER A 438 -6.24 -0.23 -7.33
C SER A 438 -7.24 -1.21 -6.73
N GLY A 439 -8.44 -1.26 -7.30
CA GLY A 439 -9.49 -2.21 -6.93
C GLY A 439 -10.26 -2.67 -8.13
N LEU A 440 -10.59 -3.97 -8.16
CA LEU A 440 -11.42 -4.58 -9.19
C LEU A 440 -12.46 -5.51 -8.55
N ALA A 441 -13.66 -5.50 -9.10
CA ALA A 441 -14.65 -6.56 -8.90
C ALA A 441 -15.38 -6.81 -10.21
N VAL A 442 -15.82 -8.06 -10.44
CA VAL A 442 -16.46 -8.46 -11.69
C VAL A 442 -17.74 -9.21 -11.39
N ALA A 443 -18.82 -8.83 -12.07
CA ALA A 443 -20.09 -9.53 -12.03
C ALA A 443 -20.88 -9.22 -13.30
N ASP A 444 -21.60 -10.21 -13.84
CA ASP A 444 -22.56 -10.05 -14.94
C ASP A 444 -21.98 -9.35 -16.19
N GLY A 445 -20.73 -9.67 -16.54
CA GLY A 445 -20.02 -9.06 -17.67
C GLY A 445 -19.60 -7.60 -17.45
N VAL A 446 -19.61 -7.13 -16.21
CA VAL A 446 -19.23 -5.76 -15.83
C VAL A 446 -18.02 -5.78 -14.91
N VAL A 447 -17.01 -4.97 -15.23
CA VAL A 447 -15.85 -4.72 -14.37
C VAL A 447 -16.05 -3.41 -13.63
N TRP A 448 -16.04 -3.46 -12.30
CA TRP A 448 -16.06 -2.32 -11.41
C TRP A 448 -14.63 -1.97 -11.01
N ILE A 449 -14.26 -0.70 -11.15
CA ILE A 449 -12.87 -0.25 -11.04
C ILE A 449 -12.79 0.87 -10.00
N ALA A 450 -11.93 0.72 -9.00
CA ALA A 450 -11.56 1.81 -8.11
C ALA A 450 -10.47 2.64 -8.81
N ASP A 451 -10.85 3.77 -9.40
CA ASP A 451 -9.94 4.69 -10.08
C ASP A 451 -9.33 5.64 -9.06
N THR A 452 -8.36 5.11 -8.32
CA THR A 452 -7.98 5.61 -6.99
C THR A 452 -7.44 7.03 -7.00
N ASP A 453 -6.55 7.36 -7.93
CA ASP A 453 -5.99 8.72 -8.03
C ASP A 453 -6.96 9.74 -8.62
N ALA A 454 -8.06 9.27 -9.23
CA ALA A 454 -9.17 10.10 -9.66
C ALA A 454 -10.26 10.25 -8.58
N HIS A 455 -10.12 9.60 -7.42
CA HIS A 455 -11.11 9.56 -6.36
C HIS A 455 -12.48 9.06 -6.83
N ALA A 456 -12.51 8.07 -7.73
CA ALA A 456 -13.74 7.65 -8.40
C ALA A 456 -13.92 6.13 -8.43
N VAL A 457 -15.16 5.70 -8.66
CA VAL A 457 -15.49 4.32 -9.03
C VAL A 457 -16.08 4.33 -10.44
N LEU A 458 -15.58 3.43 -11.29
CA LEU A 458 -16.01 3.28 -12.68
C LEU A 458 -16.70 1.94 -12.88
N ARG A 459 -17.63 1.91 -13.82
CA ARG A 459 -18.32 0.72 -14.30
C ARG A 459 -18.00 0.54 -15.77
N LEU A 460 -17.39 -0.59 -16.15
CA LEU A 460 -17.07 -0.97 -17.52
C LEU A 460 -17.91 -2.19 -17.93
N ASP A 461 -18.78 -2.04 -18.92
CA ASP A 461 -19.47 -3.16 -19.54
C ASP A 461 -18.56 -3.80 -20.60
N THR A 462 -18.21 -5.07 -20.38
CA THR A 462 -17.20 -5.75 -21.21
C THR A 462 -17.76 -6.24 -22.54
N ARG A 463 -19.08 -6.19 -22.73
CA ARG A 463 -19.75 -6.66 -23.96
C ARG A 463 -19.71 -5.61 -25.07
N ASP A 464 -19.85 -4.34 -24.71
CA ASP A 464 -19.86 -3.21 -25.64
C ASP A 464 -18.71 -2.20 -25.41
N GLY A 465 -17.92 -2.38 -24.34
CA GLY A 465 -16.80 -1.50 -24.00
C GLY A 465 -17.21 -0.17 -23.38
N THR A 466 -18.49 0.01 -23.03
CA THR A 466 -18.97 1.26 -22.44
C THR A 466 -18.45 1.42 -21.01
N MET A 467 -17.92 2.60 -20.71
CA MET A 467 -17.40 2.92 -19.37
C MET A 467 -18.06 4.18 -18.82
N SER A 468 -18.61 4.10 -17.61
CA SER A 468 -19.29 5.21 -16.95
C SER A 468 -18.76 5.45 -15.53
N HIS A 469 -18.91 6.68 -15.06
CA HIS A 469 -18.72 7.01 -13.64
C HIS A 469 -19.89 6.47 -12.81
N VAL A 470 -19.60 6.03 -11.58
CA VAL A 470 -20.61 5.65 -10.60
C VAL A 470 -20.71 6.80 -9.59
N PRO A 471 -21.82 7.57 -9.54
CA PRO A 471 -21.93 8.78 -8.73
C PRO A 471 -22.11 8.47 -7.24
N ILE A 472 -21.06 7.99 -6.59
CA ILE A 472 -21.11 7.57 -5.18
C ILE A 472 -21.20 8.78 -4.26
N GLY A 473 -22.38 9.02 -3.70
CA GLY A 473 -22.63 10.12 -2.77
C GLY A 473 -22.57 11.52 -3.40
N GLU A 474 -22.76 11.61 -4.72
CA GLU A 474 -22.86 12.87 -5.48
C GLU A 474 -24.27 13.48 -5.49
#